data_AF-A0AAD9Z4G4-F1
#
_entry.id   AF-A0AAD9Z4G4-F1
#
_cell.length_a   1.000
_cell.length_b   1.000
_cell.length_c   1.000
_cell.angle_alpha   90.00
_cell.angle_beta   90.00
_cell.angle_gamma   90.00
#
_symmetry.space_group_name_H-M   'P 1'
#
loop_
_entity.id
_entity.type
_entity.pdbx_description
1 polymer ?
#
loop_
_entity_poly.entity_id
_entity_poly.type
_entity_poly.pdbx_seq_one_letter_code
_entity_poly.pdbx_strand_id
1 'polypeptide(L)'
;MPASQVELSTDNSGVFHVPNVTSESAAKASKVLQENHEKHHIFFNASGFHNHIAHHILTLYALGASPDVIQKQYDDRKAAQRPPQPVDDAVLKDLHDYEKFHDYLGNERYYHDYLVFFEGEIDKKGYEAVINEFVLQDDERANDMFVRMHAGFLHPMIHLGFGVEFKQPAIIAEGLAQAAVHDSWIGPFMLGAEKAGEKTGKGKNMVDLLDEIRADKKLSEAAHWDDGNKIRDGIMVRAPDEAIKYASQWKVGTHELVEKNAEMTNAVGKYDFYYMHCLNCSIFYDGLLEQLWISDENKARLLEWKGRLDLCMYASRRSPEPLIDEIVNYKPTRPADSWDNIFDRVRNHPDDGHASKLVRALAHGEKLCKGHDNDQRFRIKDGMWLQLGHMVSRTVPVHNSEAANPSMQVSRIGNLSAGDKIPLTMNLFGRLPLAILLQICALTLAAPPVIPVNFTSELSSPANLTVSNATTMQATRNASLSGKEDSILLIESSNIRRLPPDPYQVHVIGTKTSIIFSKYGQKLIPKTVLDLCFEAQNQIVDALVANHGDGPMPWRLSPSWWSANTQVKISAGKVMSWSMLAHAFKGIVQFMDTYGYMAVQFDVLDDDSGIVGRGSITYTRTP
;
A
#
# COMPACT_ATOMS: atom_id res chain seq x y z
N MET A 1 18.02 28.80 14.28
CA MET A 1 16.60 28.40 14.42
C MET A 1 16.59 27.18 15.31
N PRO A 2 15.79 27.15 16.40
CA PRO A 2 15.63 25.95 17.22
C PRO A 2 15.14 24.77 16.39
N ALA A 3 15.49 23.55 16.80
CA ALA A 3 15.13 22.35 16.07
C ALA A 3 13.62 22.09 16.02
N SER A 4 12.84 22.60 16.98
CA SER A 4 11.38 22.48 17.07
C SER A 4 10.61 23.65 16.41
N GLN A 5 11.23 24.37 15.46
CA GLN A 5 10.63 25.52 14.77
C GLN A 5 10.72 25.41 13.25
N VAL A 6 9.62 25.80 12.58
CA VAL A 6 9.52 25.94 11.12
C VAL A 6 9.45 27.41 10.74
N GLU A 7 10.41 27.88 9.94
CA GLU A 7 10.49 29.24 9.42
C GLU A 7 11.03 29.23 7.99
N LEU A 8 10.14 29.48 7.03
CA LEU A 8 10.42 29.55 5.60
C LEU A 8 10.64 31.01 5.17
N SER A 9 11.59 31.23 4.26
CA SER A 9 11.79 32.52 3.59
C SER A 9 11.78 32.36 2.06
N THR A 10 11.67 33.48 1.35
CA THR A 10 11.80 33.51 -0.12
C THR A 10 13.20 33.12 -0.60
N ASP A 11 14.21 33.23 0.26
CA ASP A 11 15.62 32.94 -0.07
C ASP A 11 15.90 31.45 -0.22
N ASN A 12 15.04 30.58 0.32
CA ASN A 12 15.04 29.16 0.03
C ASN A 12 13.63 28.61 -0.24
N SER A 13 13.33 28.44 -1.52
CA SER A 13 12.06 27.87 -2.00
C SER A 13 12.19 26.43 -2.52
N GLY A 14 13.33 25.77 -2.25
CA GLY A 14 13.64 24.42 -2.70
C GLY A 14 14.17 24.31 -4.14
N VAL A 15 14.57 23.11 -4.56
CA VAL A 15 15.34 22.85 -5.81
C VAL A 15 14.54 23.11 -7.09
N PHE A 16 13.22 23.00 -6.98
CA PHE A 16 12.27 23.43 -8.00
C PHE A 16 11.17 24.29 -7.37
N HIS A 17 11.07 25.53 -7.84
CA HIS A 17 10.04 26.49 -7.45
C HIS A 17 9.67 27.41 -8.62
N VAL A 18 8.50 28.03 -8.55
CA VAL A 18 8.13 29.13 -9.46
C VAL A 18 8.82 30.43 -9.01
N PRO A 19 9.22 31.33 -9.93
CA PRO A 19 10.07 32.49 -9.59
C PRO A 19 9.41 33.54 -8.69
N ASN A 20 8.09 33.46 -8.46
CA ASN A 20 7.29 34.47 -7.77
C ASN A 20 6.62 33.90 -6.50
N VAL A 21 7.39 33.23 -5.63
CA VAL A 21 6.97 32.99 -4.25
C VAL A 21 6.90 34.32 -3.47
N THR A 22 6.13 34.38 -2.38
CA THR A 22 5.98 35.61 -1.58
C THR A 22 6.22 35.36 -0.08
N SER A 23 6.66 36.39 0.64
CA SER A 23 6.93 36.33 2.07
C SER A 23 5.66 36.08 2.90
N GLU A 24 4.49 36.52 2.44
CA GLU A 24 3.20 36.21 3.06
C GLU A 24 2.87 34.72 2.95
N SER A 25 3.12 34.11 1.79
CA SER A 25 2.97 32.67 1.60
C SER A 25 3.98 31.86 2.43
N ALA A 26 5.23 32.34 2.52
CA ALA A 26 6.26 31.73 3.37
C ALA A 26 5.88 31.76 4.86
N ALA A 27 5.46 32.93 5.37
CA ALA A 27 5.00 33.09 6.75
C ALA A 27 3.72 32.27 7.04
N LYS A 28 2.79 32.17 6.08
CA LYS A 28 1.61 31.30 6.21
C LYS A 28 1.98 29.82 6.25
N ALA A 29 2.82 29.36 5.33
CA ALA A 29 3.30 27.99 5.28
C ALA A 29 3.99 27.62 6.60
N SER A 30 4.92 28.46 7.07
CA SER A 30 5.58 28.32 8.37
C SER A 30 4.57 28.13 9.51
N LYS A 31 3.54 28.99 9.60
CA LYS A 31 2.50 28.87 10.65
C LYS A 31 1.75 27.54 10.60
N VAL A 32 1.29 27.10 9.42
CA VAL A 32 0.49 25.86 9.34
C VAL A 32 1.34 24.58 9.43
N LEU A 33 2.63 24.67 9.10
CA LEU A 33 3.62 23.61 9.35
C LEU A 33 3.96 23.52 10.84
N GLN A 34 4.18 24.64 11.52
CA GLN A 34 4.34 24.66 12.98
C GLN A 34 3.10 24.09 13.69
N GLU A 35 1.89 24.47 13.25
CA GLU A 35 0.64 23.87 13.74
C GLU A 35 0.42 22.40 13.29
N ASN A 36 1.24 21.87 12.38
CA ASN A 36 1.27 20.43 12.10
C ASN A 36 2.19 19.71 13.08
N HIS A 37 3.44 20.16 13.12
CA HIS A 37 4.52 19.70 13.99
C HIS A 37 4.08 19.58 15.46
N GLU A 38 3.48 20.63 16.02
CA GLU A 38 3.04 20.67 17.42
C GLU A 38 1.81 19.80 17.75
N LYS A 39 0.97 19.45 16.76
CA LYS A 39 -0.43 19.02 17.01
C LYS A 39 -0.81 17.70 16.38
N HIS A 40 -0.07 17.22 15.38
CA HIS A 40 -0.42 16.05 14.58
C HIS A 40 0.71 15.03 14.57
N HIS A 41 0.35 13.76 14.71
CA HIS A 41 1.28 12.66 14.53
C HIS A 41 1.70 12.51 13.06
N ILE A 42 2.89 11.95 12.82
CA ILE A 42 3.37 11.63 11.47
C ILE A 42 2.59 10.53 10.73
N PHE A 43 1.66 9.85 11.42
CA PHE A 43 0.69 8.93 10.83
C PHE A 43 -0.71 9.36 11.26
N PHE A 44 -1.66 9.43 10.33
CA PHE A 44 -3.03 9.87 10.64
C PHE A 44 -3.92 8.76 11.21
N ASN A 45 -3.51 7.50 11.07
CA ASN A 45 -4.24 6.34 11.59
C ASN A 45 -3.31 5.28 12.19
N ALA A 46 -3.88 4.32 12.93
CA ALA A 46 -3.16 3.18 13.51
C ALA A 46 -2.86 2.05 12.50
N SER A 47 -2.96 2.34 11.19
CA SER A 47 -2.50 1.47 10.10
C SER A 47 -1.19 1.98 9.48
N GLY A 48 -0.54 2.98 10.10
CA GLY A 48 0.72 3.56 9.64
C GLY A 48 0.62 4.42 8.38
N PHE A 49 -0.58 4.93 8.03
CA PHE A 49 -0.73 5.81 6.87
C PHE A 49 -0.24 7.22 7.19
N HIS A 50 0.65 7.76 6.35
CA HIS A 50 1.45 8.94 6.61
C HIS A 50 0.67 10.25 6.57
N ASN A 51 1.01 11.17 7.49
CA ASN A 51 0.55 12.54 7.45
C ASN A 51 1.27 13.29 6.32
N HIS A 52 0.53 13.69 5.28
CA HIS A 52 1.07 14.39 4.12
C HIS A 52 1.05 15.92 4.19
N ILE A 53 0.65 16.52 5.32
CA ILE A 53 0.53 17.98 5.43
C ILE A 53 1.87 18.67 5.17
N ALA A 54 2.97 18.21 5.78
CA ALA A 54 4.30 18.78 5.54
C ALA A 54 4.68 18.76 4.05
N HIS A 55 4.53 17.58 3.42
CA HIS A 55 4.83 17.36 2.00
C HIS A 55 3.96 18.24 1.09
N HIS A 56 2.66 18.37 1.40
CA HIS A 56 1.73 19.13 0.59
C HIS A 56 1.98 20.64 0.71
N ILE A 57 2.11 21.17 1.93
CA ILE A 57 2.28 22.60 2.15
C ILE A 57 3.60 23.13 1.58
N LEU A 58 4.71 22.40 1.74
CA LEU A 58 6.01 22.77 1.16
C LEU A 58 5.97 22.74 -0.38
N THR A 59 5.31 21.74 -0.96
CA THR A 59 5.06 21.67 -2.41
C THR A 59 4.21 22.84 -2.90
N LEU A 60 3.12 23.18 -2.21
CA LEU A 60 2.25 24.30 -2.54
C LEU A 60 3.00 25.63 -2.47
N TYR A 61 3.83 25.82 -1.44
CA TYR A 61 4.68 27.01 -1.28
C TYR A 61 5.65 27.16 -2.46
N ALA A 62 6.41 26.12 -2.80
CA ALA A 62 7.33 26.15 -3.95
C ALA A 62 6.61 26.34 -5.31
N LEU A 63 5.39 25.83 -5.46
CA LEU A 63 4.55 26.12 -6.63
C LEU A 63 3.89 27.52 -6.57
N GLY A 64 4.14 28.33 -5.53
CA GLY A 64 3.70 29.72 -5.41
C GLY A 64 2.24 29.90 -4.98
N ALA A 65 1.67 28.96 -4.22
CA ALA A 65 0.32 29.08 -3.68
C ALA A 65 0.17 30.32 -2.78
N SER A 66 -1.00 30.96 -2.82
CA SER A 66 -1.30 32.11 -1.96
C SER A 66 -1.53 31.69 -0.50
N PRO A 67 -1.48 32.65 0.47
CA PRO A 67 -1.75 32.34 1.88
C PRO A 67 -3.11 31.69 2.11
N ASP A 68 -4.12 32.03 1.32
CA ASP A 68 -5.47 31.48 1.44
C ASP A 68 -5.56 30.04 0.92
N VAL A 69 -4.86 29.72 -0.19
CA VAL A 69 -4.76 28.34 -0.69
C VAL A 69 -4.01 27.46 0.30
N ILE A 70 -2.88 27.94 0.84
CA ILE A 70 -2.09 27.23 1.86
C ILE A 70 -2.94 26.98 3.12
N GLN A 71 -3.65 28.00 3.61
CA GLN A 71 -4.56 27.87 4.75
C GLN A 71 -5.67 26.84 4.48
N LYS A 72 -6.35 26.94 3.33
CA LYS A 72 -7.45 26.05 2.96
C LYS A 72 -7.00 24.59 2.84
N GLN A 73 -5.86 24.33 2.21
CA GLN A 73 -5.34 22.97 2.02
C GLN A 73 -4.87 22.35 3.35
N TYR A 74 -4.40 23.14 4.31
CA TYR A 74 -4.18 22.69 5.69
C TYR A 74 -5.52 22.38 6.40
N ASP A 75 -6.50 23.27 6.30
CA ASP A 75 -7.80 23.13 6.97
C ASP A 75 -8.61 21.93 6.45
N ASP A 76 -8.54 21.63 5.15
CA ASP A 76 -9.11 20.44 4.51
C ASP A 76 -8.50 19.11 5.02
N ARG A 77 -7.28 19.13 5.57
CA ARG A 77 -6.48 17.92 5.88
C ARG A 77 -6.25 17.69 7.38
N LYS A 78 -6.20 18.76 8.18
CA LYS A 78 -5.95 18.68 9.63
C LYS A 78 -7.03 17.89 10.39
N ALA A 79 -8.27 17.90 9.90
CA ALA A 79 -9.41 17.24 10.55
C ALA A 79 -9.35 15.70 10.52
N ALA A 80 -8.50 15.11 9.66
CA ALA A 80 -8.29 13.67 9.58
C ALA A 80 -7.04 13.19 10.35
N GLN A 81 -6.26 14.10 10.93
CA GLN A 81 -5.05 13.77 11.69
C GLN A 81 -5.40 13.33 13.12
N ARG A 82 -4.48 12.55 13.73
CA ARG A 82 -4.52 12.21 15.16
C ARG A 82 -3.46 13.02 15.92
N PRO A 83 -3.67 13.34 17.21
CA PRO A 83 -2.66 14.01 18.03
C PRO A 83 -1.40 13.16 18.20
N PRO A 84 -0.23 13.78 18.49
CA PRO A 84 0.96 13.05 18.87
C PRO A 84 0.74 12.27 20.17
N GLN A 85 1.59 11.28 20.40
CA GLN A 85 1.62 10.52 21.64
C GLN A 85 2.20 11.37 22.79
N PRO A 86 1.74 11.26 24.04
CA PRO A 86 2.45 11.87 25.17
C PRO A 86 3.84 11.26 25.33
N VAL A 87 4.85 12.12 25.46
CA VAL A 87 6.28 11.77 25.67
C VAL A 87 6.49 11.09 27.03
N ASP A 88 7.49 10.22 27.12
CA ASP A 88 7.92 9.53 28.33
C ASP A 88 9.39 9.89 28.67
N ASP A 89 9.60 10.57 29.80
CA ASP A 89 10.93 11.01 30.27
C ASP A 89 11.92 9.85 30.46
N ALA A 90 11.44 8.63 30.74
CA ALA A 90 12.29 7.45 30.87
C ALA A 90 12.76 6.96 29.50
N VAL A 91 11.88 7.00 28.49
CA VAL A 91 12.23 6.67 27.10
C VAL A 91 13.22 7.70 26.55
N LEU A 92 12.94 9.01 26.68
CA LEU A 92 13.87 10.07 26.25
C LEU A 92 15.28 9.92 26.84
N LYS A 93 15.36 9.59 28.13
CA LYS A 93 16.64 9.35 28.80
C LYS A 93 17.37 8.15 28.20
N ASP A 94 16.65 7.07 27.91
CA ASP A 94 17.21 5.84 27.37
C ASP A 94 17.53 5.94 25.87
N LEU A 95 16.90 6.85 25.10
CA LEU A 95 17.31 7.15 23.71
C LEU A 95 18.70 7.78 23.62
N HIS A 96 19.19 8.44 24.67
CA HIS A 96 20.58 8.92 24.77
C HIS A 96 21.61 7.82 25.08
N ASP A 97 21.18 6.57 25.26
CA ASP A 97 22.03 5.39 25.39
C ASP A 97 21.95 4.54 24.11
N TYR A 98 23.04 4.43 23.36
CA TYR A 98 23.04 3.73 22.07
C TYR A 98 22.70 2.24 22.19
N GLU A 99 23.00 1.59 23.33
CA GLU A 99 22.62 0.19 23.54
C GLU A 99 21.10 0.03 23.75
N LYS A 100 20.38 1.10 24.09
CA LYS A 100 18.93 1.10 24.33
C LYS A 100 18.10 1.76 23.24
N PHE A 101 18.67 2.71 22.49
CA PHE A 101 18.04 3.35 21.34
C PHE A 101 17.33 2.32 20.43
N HIS A 102 17.97 1.16 20.22
CA HIS A 102 17.44 0.09 19.37
C HIS A 102 16.17 -0.61 19.92
N ASP A 103 15.95 -0.66 21.24
CA ASP A 103 14.79 -1.33 21.88
C ASP A 103 13.45 -0.67 21.52
N TYR A 104 13.47 0.61 21.13
CA TYR A 104 12.30 1.41 20.81
C TYR A 104 12.01 1.48 19.30
N LEU A 105 12.87 0.94 18.44
CA LEU A 105 12.77 1.08 16.98
C LEU A 105 11.60 0.28 16.37
N GLY A 106 10.95 0.84 15.36
CA GLY A 106 9.86 0.18 14.61
C GLY A 106 8.49 0.17 15.30
N ASN A 107 8.29 1.00 16.32
CA ASN A 107 7.02 1.11 17.05
C ASN A 107 6.50 2.55 17.05
N GLU A 108 5.37 2.80 16.39
CA GLU A 108 4.78 4.15 16.24
C GLU A 108 4.48 4.86 17.57
N ARG A 109 4.31 4.11 18.68
CA ARG A 109 4.10 4.67 20.01
C ARG A 109 5.19 5.66 20.42
N TYR A 110 6.45 5.41 20.01
CA TYR A 110 7.61 6.21 20.42
C TYR A 110 7.96 7.34 19.45
N TYR A 111 7.10 7.64 18.46
CA TYR A 111 7.39 8.68 17.45
C TYR A 111 7.69 10.05 18.07
N HIS A 112 6.92 10.46 19.08
CA HIS A 112 7.11 11.78 19.69
C HIS A 112 8.34 11.81 20.61
N ASP A 113 8.69 10.69 21.24
CA ASP A 113 9.94 10.53 21.99
C ASP A 113 11.15 10.67 21.07
N TYR A 114 11.14 10.00 19.91
CA TYR A 114 12.16 10.17 18.88
C TYR A 114 12.21 11.59 18.31
N LEU A 115 11.06 12.25 18.12
CA LEU A 115 11.00 13.62 17.62
C LEU A 115 11.73 14.59 18.57
N VAL A 116 11.35 14.60 19.85
CA VAL A 116 11.97 15.46 20.87
C VAL A 116 13.46 15.10 21.10
N PHE A 117 13.83 13.82 20.97
CA PHE A 117 15.22 13.38 20.97
C PHE A 117 16.01 13.98 19.79
N PHE A 118 15.51 13.85 18.56
CA PHE A 118 16.21 14.35 17.37
C PHE A 118 16.23 15.88 17.32
N GLU A 119 15.19 16.57 17.79
CA GLU A 119 15.23 18.01 18.03
C GLU A 119 16.37 18.38 18.99
N GLY A 120 16.40 17.73 20.15
CA GLY A 120 17.44 17.96 21.16
C GLY A 120 18.85 17.65 20.67
N GLU A 121 19.04 16.68 19.79
CA GLU A 121 20.35 16.43 19.16
C GLU A 121 20.68 17.46 18.08
N ILE A 122 19.73 17.87 17.24
CA ILE A 122 19.94 18.89 16.20
C ILE A 122 20.30 20.25 16.82
N ASP A 123 19.66 20.64 17.92
CA ASP A 123 20.00 21.88 18.64
C ASP A 123 21.40 21.85 19.28
N LYS A 124 21.95 20.66 19.59
CA LYS A 124 23.30 20.51 20.17
C LYS A 124 24.42 20.59 19.12
N LYS A 125 24.23 20.00 17.93
CA LYS A 125 25.33 19.75 16.96
C LYS A 125 25.01 20.04 15.49
N GLY A 126 23.81 20.51 15.17
CA GLY A 126 23.35 20.76 13.80
C GLY A 126 22.82 19.51 13.10
N TYR A 127 21.90 19.69 12.15
CA TYR A 127 21.27 18.56 11.45
C TYR A 127 22.25 17.82 10.54
N GLU A 128 23.26 18.52 10.00
CA GLU A 128 24.33 17.95 9.19
C GLU A 128 25.09 16.86 9.95
N ALA A 129 25.38 17.11 11.23
CA ALA A 129 26.06 16.15 12.10
C ALA A 129 25.13 15.02 12.55
N VAL A 130 23.85 15.32 12.86
CA VAL A 130 22.86 14.29 13.22
C VAL A 130 22.58 13.33 12.08
N ILE A 131 22.38 13.81 10.85
CA ILE A 131 22.17 12.95 9.68
C ILE A 131 23.42 12.13 9.38
N ASN A 132 24.62 12.71 9.47
CA ASN A 132 25.85 11.92 9.36
C ASN A 132 25.88 10.79 10.39
N GLU A 133 25.73 11.12 11.67
CA GLU A 133 25.85 10.18 12.77
C GLU A 133 24.78 9.06 12.74
N PHE A 134 23.51 9.40 12.54
CA PHE A 134 22.39 8.46 12.64
C PHE A 134 21.99 7.80 11.32
N VAL A 135 22.52 8.23 10.17
CA VAL A 135 22.08 7.74 8.84
C VAL A 135 23.24 7.40 7.89
N LEU A 136 24.40 8.03 8.02
CA LEU A 136 25.49 7.95 7.01
C LEU A 136 26.87 7.50 7.57
N GLN A 137 26.98 7.22 8.88
CA GLN A 137 28.23 6.86 9.56
C GLN A 137 28.71 5.43 9.25
N ASP A 138 27.87 4.61 8.61
CA ASP A 138 28.11 3.20 8.28
C ASP A 138 28.42 2.28 9.50
N ASP A 139 27.99 2.69 10.70
CA ASP A 139 27.87 1.82 11.86
C ASP A 139 26.56 1.01 11.86
N GLU A 140 26.38 0.09 12.82
CA GLU A 140 25.20 -0.79 12.90
C GLU A 140 23.87 -0.01 13.05
N ARG A 141 23.88 1.03 13.89
CA ARG A 141 22.73 1.93 14.12
C ARG A 141 22.43 2.75 12.87
N ALA A 142 23.46 3.34 12.27
CA ALA A 142 23.32 4.13 11.03
C ALA A 142 22.77 3.26 9.89
N ASN A 143 23.19 2.01 9.78
CA ASN A 143 22.71 1.08 8.76
C ASN A 143 21.26 0.61 8.96
N ASP A 144 20.80 0.34 10.19
CA ASP A 144 19.37 0.04 10.44
C ASP A 144 18.49 1.27 10.19
N MET A 145 18.94 2.45 10.62
CA MET A 145 18.27 3.72 10.26
C MET A 145 18.25 3.94 8.73
N PHE A 146 19.34 3.64 8.01
CA PHE A 146 19.40 3.74 6.54
C PHE A 146 18.43 2.77 5.84
N VAL A 147 18.22 1.57 6.40
CA VAL A 147 17.14 0.66 5.99
C VAL A 147 15.77 1.29 6.20
N ARG A 148 15.52 1.89 7.37
CA ARG A 148 14.22 2.48 7.71
C ARG A 148 13.94 3.78 6.96
N MET A 149 14.96 4.54 6.58
CA MET A 149 14.84 5.68 5.65
C MET A 149 14.20 5.27 4.32
N HIS A 150 14.46 4.05 3.86
CA HIS A 150 13.95 3.46 2.63
C HIS A 150 12.68 2.60 2.83
N ALA A 151 12.18 2.46 4.06
CA ALA A 151 10.95 1.75 4.37
C ALA A 151 9.70 2.58 4.02
N GLY A 152 8.51 2.02 4.29
CA GLY A 152 7.24 2.74 4.20
C GLY A 152 6.90 3.35 2.82
N PHE A 153 7.45 2.84 1.72
CA PHE A 153 7.41 3.45 0.38
C PHE A 153 8.12 4.82 0.29
N LEU A 154 9.38 4.89 0.75
CA LEU A 154 10.26 6.08 0.72
C LEU A 154 9.77 7.27 1.56
N HIS A 155 8.71 7.15 2.37
CA HIS A 155 8.16 8.29 3.10
C HIS A 155 9.16 9.02 4.01
N PRO A 156 10.03 8.35 4.80
CA PRO A 156 11.03 9.06 5.58
C PRO A 156 12.08 9.77 4.72
N MET A 157 12.49 9.18 3.58
CA MET A 157 13.41 9.83 2.63
C MET A 157 12.76 11.01 1.91
N ILE A 158 11.47 10.94 1.59
CA ILE A 158 10.68 12.07 1.08
C ILE A 158 10.61 13.18 2.12
N HIS A 159 10.32 12.84 3.38
CA HIS A 159 10.16 13.81 4.46
C HIS A 159 11.48 14.49 4.83
N LEU A 160 12.56 13.72 5.02
CA LEU A 160 13.92 14.23 5.19
C LEU A 160 14.37 15.05 3.97
N GLY A 161 14.01 14.63 2.77
CA GLY A 161 14.26 15.34 1.52
C GLY A 161 13.66 16.75 1.53
N PHE A 162 12.39 16.90 1.92
CA PHE A 162 11.76 18.19 2.18
C PHE A 162 12.49 19.01 3.26
N GLY A 163 12.88 18.36 4.37
CA GLY A 163 13.58 19.03 5.47
C GLY A 163 14.94 19.61 5.05
N VAL A 164 15.75 18.85 4.32
CA VAL A 164 17.05 19.30 3.79
C VAL A 164 16.85 20.34 2.68
N GLU A 165 15.91 20.10 1.75
CA GLU A 165 15.58 21.02 0.65
C GLU A 165 15.26 22.44 1.16
N PHE A 166 14.32 22.55 2.11
CA PHE A 166 13.90 23.85 2.65
C PHE A 166 14.74 24.31 3.85
N LYS A 167 15.77 23.55 4.25
CA LYS A 167 16.63 23.79 5.43
C LYS A 167 15.82 24.03 6.71
N GLN A 168 14.90 23.11 6.99
CA GLN A 168 13.96 23.17 8.11
C GLN A 168 14.31 22.08 9.16
N PRO A 169 15.03 22.41 10.24
CA PRO A 169 15.40 21.49 11.31
C PRO A 169 14.25 20.62 11.85
N ALA A 170 13.07 21.21 12.06
CA ALA A 170 11.88 20.49 12.54
C ALA A 170 11.41 19.39 11.59
N ILE A 171 11.40 19.67 10.28
CA ILE A 171 11.03 18.69 9.25
C ILE A 171 12.13 17.61 9.11
N ILE A 172 13.39 17.94 9.39
CA ILE A 172 14.46 16.94 9.49
C ILE A 172 14.25 16.02 10.70
N ALA A 173 13.93 16.58 11.87
CA ALA A 173 13.62 15.81 13.08
C ALA A 173 12.39 14.90 12.89
N GLU A 174 11.32 15.43 12.27
CA GLU A 174 10.14 14.65 11.88
C GLU A 174 10.50 13.48 10.96
N GLY A 175 11.36 13.68 9.96
CA GLY A 175 11.81 12.63 9.04
C GLY A 175 12.66 11.54 9.70
N LEU A 176 13.59 11.93 10.59
CA LEU A 176 14.42 10.99 11.35
C LEU A 176 13.57 10.18 12.36
N ALA A 177 12.66 10.84 13.07
CA ALA A 177 11.71 10.17 13.96
C ALA A 177 10.74 9.26 13.21
N GLN A 178 10.32 9.64 11.99
CA GLN A 178 9.51 8.78 11.12
C GLN A 178 10.26 7.51 10.71
N ALA A 179 11.56 7.61 10.37
CA ALA A 179 12.39 6.44 10.10
C ALA A 179 12.54 5.55 11.34
N ALA A 180 12.83 6.13 12.51
CA ALA A 180 13.03 5.37 13.75
C ALA A 180 11.81 4.49 14.11
N VAL A 181 10.58 4.94 13.81
CA VAL A 181 9.36 4.15 14.04
C VAL A 181 8.91 3.26 12.86
N HIS A 182 9.58 3.30 11.71
CA HIS A 182 9.28 2.41 10.57
C HIS A 182 9.87 1.01 10.74
N ASP A 183 9.27 0.04 10.07
CA ASP A 183 9.70 -1.35 10.07
C ASP A 183 10.83 -1.63 9.07
N SER A 184 11.77 -2.51 9.44
CA SER A 184 13.01 -2.77 8.68
C SER A 184 12.95 -4.00 7.75
N TRP A 185 11.76 -4.50 7.40
CA TRP A 185 11.60 -5.72 6.55
C TRP A 185 12.17 -5.58 5.13
N ILE A 186 12.44 -4.36 4.66
CA ILE A 186 13.10 -4.11 3.37
C ILE A 186 14.63 -4.32 3.46
N GLY A 187 15.21 -4.36 4.66
CA GLY A 187 16.65 -4.48 4.91
C GLY A 187 17.31 -5.70 4.24
N PRO A 188 16.76 -6.92 4.32
CA PRO A 188 17.29 -8.09 3.61
C PRO A 188 17.38 -7.92 2.09
N PHE A 189 16.51 -7.10 1.48
CA PHE A 189 16.61 -6.74 0.07
C PHE A 189 17.70 -5.69 -0.16
N MET A 190 17.69 -4.57 0.57
CA MET A 190 18.62 -3.45 0.35
C MET A 190 20.09 -3.86 0.61
N LEU A 191 20.35 -4.42 1.79
CA LEU A 191 21.68 -4.89 2.21
C LEU A 191 22.13 -6.10 1.37
N GLY A 192 21.19 -6.93 0.92
CA GLY A 192 21.45 -8.03 0.00
C GLY A 192 21.91 -7.55 -1.38
N ALA A 193 21.22 -6.55 -1.94
CA ALA A 193 21.56 -5.93 -3.22
C ALA A 193 22.89 -5.16 -3.16
N GLU A 194 23.17 -4.45 -2.06
CA GLU A 194 24.45 -3.77 -1.82
C GLU A 194 25.62 -4.76 -1.76
N LYS A 195 25.51 -5.81 -0.94
CA LYS A 195 26.52 -6.86 -0.78
C LYS A 195 26.73 -7.72 -2.03
N ALA A 196 25.71 -7.86 -2.88
CA ALA A 196 25.86 -8.42 -4.21
C ALA A 196 26.53 -7.44 -5.19
N GLY A 197 26.33 -6.13 -4.98
CA GLY A 197 26.93 -5.04 -5.76
C GLY A 197 28.46 -5.00 -5.65
N GLU A 198 29.02 -5.35 -4.48
CA GLU A 198 30.47 -5.54 -4.25
C GLU A 198 31.13 -6.43 -5.33
N LYS A 199 30.44 -7.51 -5.72
CA LYS A 199 30.92 -8.56 -6.63
C LYS A 199 30.54 -8.31 -8.08
N THR A 200 29.68 -7.33 -8.31
CA THR A 200 29.20 -6.93 -9.64
C THR A 200 30.20 -5.96 -10.28
N GLY A 201 30.48 -6.13 -11.57
CA GLY A 201 31.45 -5.32 -12.32
C GLY A 201 30.98 -3.89 -12.59
N LYS A 202 31.08 -3.43 -13.85
CA LYS A 202 30.50 -2.14 -14.23
C LYS A 202 28.97 -2.18 -14.07
N GLY A 203 28.39 -1.13 -13.49
CA GLY A 203 26.94 -0.96 -13.40
C GLY A 203 26.27 -0.86 -14.77
N LYS A 204 25.01 -1.27 -14.83
CA LYS A 204 24.12 -1.13 -16.00
C LYS A 204 23.37 0.21 -15.96
N ASN A 205 22.69 0.51 -17.07
CA ASN A 205 21.75 1.62 -17.10
C ASN A 205 20.41 1.20 -16.48
N MET A 206 19.72 2.16 -15.87
CA MET A 206 18.43 1.94 -15.18
C MET A 206 17.39 1.35 -16.14
N VAL A 207 17.32 1.88 -17.35
CA VAL A 207 16.34 1.44 -18.36
C VAL A 207 16.61 0.05 -18.93
N ASP A 208 17.89 -0.37 -18.99
CA ASP A 208 18.25 -1.74 -19.40
C ASP A 208 17.81 -2.74 -18.31
N LEU A 209 17.99 -2.36 -17.04
CA LEU A 209 17.54 -3.15 -15.89
C LEU A 209 16.02 -3.26 -15.82
N LEU A 210 15.28 -2.18 -16.12
CA LEU A 210 13.81 -2.22 -16.22
C LEU A 210 13.31 -3.17 -17.32
N ASP A 211 14.00 -3.26 -18.46
CA ASP A 211 13.64 -4.20 -19.53
C ASP A 211 14.02 -5.64 -19.16
N GLU A 212 15.19 -5.87 -18.57
CA GLU A 212 15.58 -7.20 -18.08
C GLU A 212 14.63 -7.71 -16.98
N ILE A 213 14.19 -6.85 -16.06
CA ILE A 213 13.19 -7.15 -15.02
C ILE A 213 11.79 -7.41 -15.62
N ARG A 214 11.47 -6.87 -16.80
CA ARG A 214 10.21 -7.15 -17.52
C ARG A 214 10.28 -8.44 -18.35
N ALA A 215 11.46 -8.77 -18.86
CA ALA A 215 11.72 -10.02 -19.57
C ALA A 215 11.76 -11.22 -18.62
N ASP A 216 12.33 -11.07 -17.42
CA ASP A 216 12.35 -12.12 -16.39
C ASP A 216 10.94 -12.40 -15.87
N LYS A 217 10.38 -13.56 -16.22
CA LYS A 217 9.03 -13.98 -15.80
C LYS A 217 8.96 -14.55 -14.40
N LYS A 218 10.08 -14.97 -13.80
CA LYS A 218 10.06 -15.33 -12.37
C LYS A 218 9.89 -14.06 -11.53
N LEU A 219 10.58 -12.97 -11.89
CA LEU A 219 10.48 -11.70 -11.17
C LEU A 219 9.20 -10.89 -11.51
N SER A 220 8.90 -10.67 -12.80
CA SER A 220 7.74 -9.85 -13.22
C SER A 220 6.37 -10.48 -12.93
N GLU A 221 6.32 -11.76 -12.57
CA GLU A 221 5.08 -12.45 -12.20
C GLU A 221 5.02 -12.85 -10.71
N ALA A 222 6.07 -12.58 -9.93
CA ALA A 222 6.11 -12.87 -8.49
C ALA A 222 5.06 -12.08 -7.68
N ALA A 223 4.75 -10.83 -8.06
CA ALA A 223 3.74 -10.03 -7.37
C ALA A 223 2.31 -10.45 -7.78
N HIS A 224 1.49 -10.87 -6.82
CA HIS A 224 0.10 -11.30 -7.01
C HIS A 224 -0.91 -10.24 -6.52
N TRP A 225 -2.20 -10.42 -6.84
CA TRP A 225 -3.23 -9.44 -6.44
C TRP A 225 -3.58 -9.50 -4.95
N ASP A 226 -3.44 -10.66 -4.31
CA ASP A 226 -3.78 -10.97 -2.93
C ASP A 226 -2.67 -10.69 -1.90
N ASP A 227 -1.41 -10.53 -2.34
CA ASP A 227 -0.30 -10.06 -1.47
C ASP A 227 -0.67 -8.76 -0.73
N GLY A 228 -0.43 -8.66 0.58
CA GLY A 228 -0.68 -7.41 1.33
C GLY A 228 0.26 -6.29 0.88
N ASN A 229 1.57 -6.55 0.93
CA ASN A 229 2.63 -5.72 0.37
C ASN A 229 3.32 -6.50 -0.75
N LYS A 230 3.26 -5.99 -1.99
CA LYS A 230 3.73 -6.69 -3.19
C LYS A 230 5.24 -6.96 -3.20
N ILE A 231 6.05 -6.20 -2.45
CA ILE A 231 7.47 -6.49 -2.26
C ILE A 231 7.63 -7.57 -1.18
N ARG A 232 7.18 -7.29 0.05
CA ARG A 232 7.41 -8.14 1.22
C ARG A 232 6.76 -9.53 1.09
N ASP A 233 5.50 -9.56 0.69
CA ASP A 233 4.68 -10.79 0.64
C ASP A 233 4.69 -11.43 -0.77
N GLY A 234 5.13 -10.66 -1.78
CA GLY A 234 5.23 -11.06 -3.18
C GLY A 234 6.67 -11.35 -3.62
N ILE A 235 7.37 -10.30 -4.08
CA ILE A 235 8.74 -10.39 -4.64
C ILE A 235 9.68 -11.17 -3.71
N MET A 236 9.74 -10.80 -2.42
CA MET A 236 10.69 -11.39 -1.47
C MET A 236 10.35 -12.83 -1.06
N VAL A 237 9.13 -13.30 -1.35
CA VAL A 237 8.71 -14.70 -1.11
C VAL A 237 9.00 -15.58 -2.34
N ARG A 238 8.94 -15.03 -3.55
CA ARG A 238 8.88 -15.84 -4.80
C ARG A 238 10.02 -15.58 -5.81
N ALA A 239 10.66 -14.41 -5.75
CA ALA A 239 11.81 -14.04 -6.60
C ALA A 239 12.85 -13.13 -5.88
N PRO A 240 13.25 -13.40 -4.62
CA PRO A 240 14.21 -12.55 -3.90
C PRO A 240 15.60 -12.54 -4.57
N ASP A 241 16.06 -13.70 -5.07
CA ASP A 241 17.36 -13.83 -5.73
C ASP A 241 17.42 -13.03 -7.03
N GLU A 242 16.36 -13.05 -7.84
CA GLU A 242 16.26 -12.26 -9.06
C GLU A 242 16.18 -10.76 -8.75
N ALA A 243 15.39 -10.36 -7.75
CA ALA A 243 15.31 -8.96 -7.33
C ALA A 243 16.69 -8.43 -6.91
N ILE A 244 17.40 -9.16 -6.05
CA ILE A 244 18.76 -8.83 -5.60
C ILE A 244 19.75 -8.80 -6.78
N LYS A 245 19.71 -9.79 -7.68
CA LYS A 245 20.53 -9.87 -8.90
C LYS A 245 20.38 -8.64 -9.80
N TYR A 246 19.17 -8.12 -10.02
CA TYR A 246 18.98 -6.93 -10.86
C TYR A 246 19.31 -5.64 -10.12
N ALA A 247 18.92 -5.54 -8.85
CA ALA A 247 19.22 -4.38 -8.01
C ALA A 247 20.74 -4.19 -7.80
N SER A 248 21.51 -5.27 -7.65
CA SER A 248 22.98 -5.22 -7.50
C SER A 248 23.74 -4.79 -8.76
N GLN A 249 23.07 -4.73 -9.91
CA GLN A 249 23.63 -4.23 -11.17
C GLN A 249 23.41 -2.73 -11.37
N TRP A 250 22.57 -2.07 -10.56
CA TRP A 250 22.58 -0.61 -10.44
C TRP A 250 23.74 -0.20 -9.52
N LYS A 251 24.68 0.57 -10.09
CA LYS A 251 25.86 1.09 -9.41
C LYS A 251 26.15 2.52 -9.86
N VAL A 252 26.75 3.31 -8.96
CA VAL A 252 27.01 4.74 -9.17
C VAL A 252 28.44 5.08 -8.75
N GLY A 253 29.26 5.56 -9.69
CA GLY A 253 30.56 6.15 -9.35
C GLY A 253 30.41 7.54 -8.72
N THR A 254 31.32 7.91 -7.83
CA THR A 254 31.40 9.26 -7.23
C THR A 254 31.60 10.38 -8.27
N HIS A 255 32.06 10.03 -9.49
CA HIS A 255 32.20 10.92 -10.64
C HIS A 255 30.98 10.92 -11.59
N GLU A 256 30.00 10.05 -11.37
CA GLU A 256 28.80 9.86 -12.21
C GLU A 256 27.53 10.45 -11.55
N LEU A 257 27.62 11.03 -10.34
CA LEU A 257 26.49 11.39 -9.48
C LEU A 257 25.36 12.17 -10.18
N VAL A 258 25.69 13.25 -10.88
CA VAL A 258 24.71 14.11 -11.57
C VAL A 258 24.03 13.37 -12.73
N GLU A 259 24.82 12.64 -13.53
CA GLU A 259 24.34 11.87 -14.67
C GLU A 259 23.42 10.72 -14.21
N LYS A 260 23.80 10.03 -13.12
CA LYS A 260 23.01 8.94 -12.51
C LYS A 260 21.74 9.45 -11.83
N ASN A 261 21.74 10.65 -11.25
CA ASN A 261 20.52 11.30 -10.73
C ASN A 261 19.51 11.61 -11.85
N ALA A 262 19.99 12.17 -12.97
CA ALA A 262 19.17 12.45 -14.14
C ALA A 262 18.63 11.16 -14.78
N GLU A 263 19.48 10.14 -14.95
CA GLU A 263 19.10 8.82 -15.48
C GLU A 263 18.03 8.12 -14.62
N MET A 264 18.21 8.11 -13.31
CA MET A 264 17.27 7.59 -12.33
C MET A 264 15.92 8.34 -12.38
N THR A 265 15.95 9.67 -12.36
CA THR A 265 14.75 10.52 -12.43
C THR A 265 13.98 10.32 -13.75
N ASN A 266 14.68 10.15 -14.86
CA ASN A 266 14.05 9.88 -16.16
C ASN A 266 13.32 8.52 -16.18
N ALA A 267 13.96 7.48 -15.66
CA ALA A 267 13.43 6.11 -15.66
C ALA A 267 12.18 5.92 -14.77
N VAL A 268 11.94 6.82 -13.80
CA VAL A 268 10.73 6.82 -12.96
C VAL A 268 9.59 7.70 -13.50
N GLY A 269 9.76 8.33 -14.67
CA GLY A 269 8.82 9.31 -15.24
C GLY A 269 7.42 8.80 -15.59
N LYS A 270 7.21 7.49 -15.79
CA LYS A 270 5.88 6.89 -16.05
C LYS A 270 5.35 6.17 -14.80
N TYR A 271 4.39 6.78 -14.11
CA TYR A 271 3.94 6.42 -12.76
C TYR A 271 2.65 5.58 -12.70
N ASP A 272 2.56 4.69 -11.70
CA ASP A 272 1.31 4.31 -11.03
C ASP A 272 1.29 4.91 -9.61
N PHE A 273 0.30 4.61 -8.76
CA PHE A 273 0.26 5.17 -7.39
C PHE A 273 1.54 4.89 -6.57
N TYR A 274 2.14 3.71 -6.72
CA TYR A 274 3.31 3.31 -5.95
C TYR A 274 4.58 3.88 -6.59
N TYR A 275 4.74 3.76 -7.91
CA TYR A 275 5.88 4.28 -8.64
C TYR A 275 5.90 5.82 -8.69
N MET A 276 4.77 6.49 -8.43
CA MET A 276 4.71 7.93 -8.13
C MET A 276 5.59 8.30 -6.93
N HIS A 277 5.75 7.43 -5.93
CA HIS A 277 6.61 7.69 -4.77
C HIS A 277 8.10 7.70 -5.18
N CYS A 278 8.49 6.87 -6.15
CA CYS A 278 9.84 6.85 -6.72
C CYS A 278 10.19 8.20 -7.37
N LEU A 279 9.26 8.79 -8.13
CA LEU A 279 9.42 10.10 -8.78
C LEU A 279 9.28 11.27 -7.80
N ASN A 280 8.28 11.23 -6.92
CA ASN A 280 8.11 12.23 -5.84
C ASN A 280 9.32 12.30 -4.91
N CYS A 281 10.10 11.22 -4.79
CA CYS A 281 11.32 11.18 -4.01
C CYS A 281 12.58 11.57 -4.82
N SER A 282 12.58 11.48 -6.16
CA SER A 282 13.81 11.71 -6.94
C SER A 282 14.20 13.20 -7.01
N ILE A 283 13.24 14.12 -6.89
CA ILE A 283 13.49 15.57 -6.80
C ILE A 283 14.50 15.95 -5.72
N PHE A 284 14.44 15.34 -4.53
CA PHE A 284 15.34 15.69 -3.42
C PHE A 284 16.78 15.29 -3.65
N TYR A 285 17.06 14.41 -4.61
CA TYR A 285 18.43 13.98 -4.91
C TYR A 285 19.25 15.10 -5.57
N ASP A 286 18.62 16.06 -6.26
CA ASP A 286 19.32 17.27 -6.72
C ASP A 286 19.93 18.02 -5.51
N GLY A 287 19.09 18.35 -4.53
CA GLY A 287 19.49 19.08 -3.33
C GLY A 287 20.39 18.29 -2.37
N LEU A 288 20.25 16.96 -2.28
CA LEU A 288 21.12 16.10 -1.47
C LEU A 288 22.55 16.03 -2.06
N LEU A 289 22.68 15.99 -3.39
CA LEU A 289 23.99 15.92 -4.05
C LEU A 289 24.78 17.25 -3.93
N GLU A 290 24.09 18.38 -3.86
CA GLU A 290 24.67 19.70 -3.58
C GLU A 290 25.23 19.85 -2.14
N GLN A 291 24.85 18.97 -1.20
CA GLN A 291 25.29 19.11 0.19
C GLN A 291 26.79 18.80 0.36
N LEU A 292 27.54 19.80 0.86
CA LEU A 292 28.97 19.68 1.15
C LEU A 292 29.29 18.85 2.41
N TRP A 293 28.28 18.59 3.25
CA TRP A 293 28.40 17.80 4.47
C TRP A 293 28.07 16.31 4.27
N ILE A 294 27.66 15.90 3.07
CA ILE A 294 27.56 14.51 2.65
C ILE A 294 28.79 14.19 1.79
N SER A 295 29.53 13.13 2.11
CA SER A 295 30.66 12.71 1.27
C SER A 295 30.18 12.14 -0.07
N ASP A 296 31.02 12.17 -1.11
CA ASP A 296 30.62 11.72 -2.44
C ASP A 296 30.38 10.20 -2.50
N GLU A 297 30.99 9.42 -1.59
CA GLU A 297 30.70 8.00 -1.36
C GLU A 297 29.29 7.81 -0.79
N ASN A 298 28.89 8.60 0.21
CA ASN A 298 27.54 8.55 0.78
C ASN A 298 26.48 9.06 -0.20
N LYS A 299 26.80 10.04 -1.05
CA LYS A 299 25.97 10.46 -2.20
C LYS A 299 25.78 9.32 -3.21
N ALA A 300 26.86 8.61 -3.55
CA ALA A 300 26.79 7.44 -4.43
C ALA A 300 25.91 6.34 -3.80
N ARG A 301 26.12 6.03 -2.51
CA ARG A 301 25.33 5.03 -1.76
C ARG A 301 23.84 5.38 -1.73
N LEU A 302 23.49 6.64 -1.48
CA LEU A 302 22.11 7.15 -1.54
C LEU A 302 21.49 6.92 -2.93
N LEU A 303 22.17 7.30 -4.03
CA LEU A 303 21.67 7.06 -5.39
C LEU A 303 21.60 5.57 -5.76
N GLU A 304 22.53 4.75 -5.27
CA GLU A 304 22.47 3.29 -5.44
C GLU A 304 21.25 2.70 -4.74
N TRP A 305 21.00 3.04 -3.48
CA TRP A 305 19.84 2.54 -2.72
C TRP A 305 18.52 3.03 -3.31
N LYS A 306 18.43 4.30 -3.71
CA LYS A 306 17.25 4.82 -4.38
C LYS A 306 16.91 4.03 -5.64
N GLY A 307 17.89 3.84 -6.53
CA GLY A 307 17.69 3.08 -7.76
C GLY A 307 17.40 1.58 -7.53
N ARG A 308 18.03 0.96 -6.53
CA ARG A 308 17.74 -0.43 -6.09
C ARG A 308 16.28 -0.59 -5.69
N LEU A 309 15.74 0.37 -4.92
CA LEU A 309 14.34 0.33 -4.50
C LEU A 309 13.38 0.68 -5.65
N ASP A 310 13.74 1.59 -6.56
CA ASP A 310 12.93 1.90 -7.75
C ASP A 310 12.76 0.66 -8.67
N LEU A 311 13.83 -0.10 -8.90
CA LEU A 311 13.78 -1.37 -9.65
C LEU A 311 12.90 -2.41 -8.96
N CYS A 312 12.96 -2.51 -7.62
CA CYS A 312 12.13 -3.41 -6.83
C CYS A 312 10.65 -2.99 -6.83
N MET A 313 10.38 -1.69 -6.75
CA MET A 313 9.05 -1.10 -6.87
C MET A 313 8.43 -1.42 -8.23
N TYR A 314 9.18 -1.23 -9.33
CA TYR A 314 8.74 -1.60 -10.68
C TYR A 314 8.43 -3.10 -10.82
N ALA A 315 9.32 -3.98 -10.34
CA ALA A 315 9.08 -5.43 -10.31
C ALA A 315 7.79 -5.77 -9.54
N SER A 316 7.58 -5.13 -8.40
CA SER A 316 6.39 -5.33 -7.55
C SER A 316 5.07 -4.87 -8.18
N ARG A 317 5.12 -4.08 -9.28
CA ARG A 317 3.96 -3.70 -10.10
C ARG A 317 3.75 -4.63 -11.31
N ARG A 318 4.44 -5.78 -11.34
CA ARG A 318 4.53 -6.71 -12.47
C ARG A 318 5.19 -6.12 -13.73
N SER A 319 6.17 -5.24 -13.54
CA SER A 319 7.05 -4.72 -14.59
C SER A 319 6.28 -4.14 -15.81
N PRO A 320 5.38 -3.15 -15.59
CA PRO A 320 4.45 -2.68 -16.61
C PRO A 320 5.17 -2.00 -17.79
N GLU A 321 4.69 -2.24 -19.01
CA GLU A 321 5.33 -1.73 -20.23
C GLU A 321 5.38 -0.19 -20.26
N PRO A 322 6.52 0.42 -20.63
CA PRO A 322 6.61 1.84 -20.96
C PRO A 322 5.77 2.17 -22.20
N LEU A 323 4.54 2.64 -21.99
CA LEU A 323 3.62 3.03 -23.06
C LEU A 323 3.97 4.45 -23.55
N ILE A 324 5.15 4.58 -24.15
CA ILE A 324 5.69 5.86 -24.66
C ILE A 324 4.72 6.49 -25.67
N ASP A 325 4.10 5.68 -26.52
CA ASP A 325 3.09 6.14 -27.49
C ASP A 325 1.84 6.73 -26.84
N GLU A 326 1.44 6.30 -25.63
CA GLU A 326 0.31 6.93 -24.90
C GLU A 326 0.66 8.36 -24.45
N ILE A 327 1.94 8.64 -24.16
CA ILE A 327 2.44 9.97 -23.80
C ILE A 327 2.52 10.83 -25.06
N VAL A 328 3.29 10.38 -26.06
CA VAL A 328 3.57 11.13 -27.31
C VAL A 328 2.28 11.48 -28.06
N ASN A 329 1.33 10.55 -28.14
CA ASN A 329 0.04 10.77 -28.81
C ASN A 329 -1.04 11.34 -27.87
N TYR A 330 -0.72 11.69 -26.63
CA TYR A 330 -1.66 12.30 -25.70
C TYR A 330 -2.20 13.62 -26.23
N LYS A 331 -3.51 13.81 -26.11
CA LYS A 331 -4.21 15.04 -26.51
C LYS A 331 -4.80 15.69 -25.26
N PRO A 332 -4.13 16.71 -24.69
CA PRO A 332 -4.68 17.49 -23.59
C PRO A 332 -6.02 18.12 -23.97
N THR A 333 -6.93 18.23 -23.01
CA THR A 333 -8.18 19.01 -23.16
C THR A 333 -7.90 20.51 -23.34
N ARG A 334 -6.74 20.97 -22.86
CA ARG A 334 -6.23 22.35 -22.97
C ARG A 334 -4.76 22.31 -23.46
N PRO A 335 -4.51 22.12 -24.76
CA PRO A 335 -3.16 21.91 -25.30
C PRO A 335 -2.30 23.18 -25.40
N ALA A 336 -2.85 24.34 -25.04
CA ALA A 336 -2.14 25.62 -24.94
C ALA A 336 -1.75 25.99 -23.50
N ASP A 337 -2.06 25.14 -22.52
CA ASP A 337 -1.65 25.35 -21.12
C ASP A 337 -0.14 25.12 -20.95
N SER A 338 0.53 26.05 -20.29
CA SER A 338 1.91 25.85 -19.82
C SER A 338 1.97 25.13 -18.48
N TRP A 339 3.19 24.89 -17.98
CA TRP A 339 3.43 24.45 -16.61
C TRP A 339 2.74 25.35 -15.57
N ASP A 340 2.75 26.68 -15.73
CA ASP A 340 2.07 27.61 -14.82
C ASP A 340 0.58 27.30 -14.69
N ASN A 341 -0.08 27.00 -15.81
CA ASN A 341 -1.50 26.66 -15.82
C ASN A 341 -1.80 25.27 -15.24
N ILE A 342 -0.82 24.37 -15.23
CA ILE A 342 -0.89 23.08 -14.54
C ILE A 342 -0.67 23.29 -13.03
N PHE A 343 0.30 24.12 -12.64
CA PHE A 343 0.55 24.53 -11.25
C PHE A 343 -0.70 25.19 -10.64
N ASP A 344 -1.34 26.13 -11.34
CA ASP A 344 -2.63 26.73 -10.98
C ASP A 344 -3.67 25.70 -10.52
N ARG A 345 -3.77 24.58 -11.25
CA ARG A 345 -4.79 23.56 -10.99
C ARG A 345 -4.41 22.63 -9.84
N VAL A 346 -3.18 22.14 -9.78
CA VAL A 346 -2.77 21.28 -8.65
C VAL A 346 -2.72 22.04 -7.33
N ARG A 347 -2.43 23.36 -7.34
CA ARG A 347 -2.53 24.20 -6.14
C ARG A 347 -3.93 24.24 -5.54
N ASN A 348 -4.94 24.23 -6.40
CA ASN A 348 -6.36 24.27 -6.01
C ASN A 348 -7.04 22.89 -5.99
N HIS A 349 -6.29 21.79 -6.19
CA HIS A 349 -6.88 20.45 -6.19
C HIS A 349 -7.09 19.94 -4.76
N PRO A 350 -8.29 19.47 -4.37
CA PRO A 350 -8.54 18.94 -3.04
C PRO A 350 -8.07 17.49 -2.89
N ASP A 351 -6.77 17.23 -3.05
CA ASP A 351 -6.10 15.97 -2.65
C ASP A 351 -5.16 16.17 -1.45
N ASP A 352 -4.46 15.11 -1.03
CA ASP A 352 -3.44 15.12 0.03
C ASP A 352 -2.03 15.41 -0.53
N GLY A 353 -1.96 16.15 -1.64
CA GLY A 353 -0.75 16.63 -2.26
C GLY A 353 -0.05 15.65 -3.20
N HIS A 354 -0.66 14.51 -3.56
CA HIS A 354 -0.09 13.57 -4.53
C HIS A 354 0.07 14.17 -5.91
N ALA A 355 -0.97 14.84 -6.42
CA ALA A 355 -0.96 15.49 -7.72
C ALA A 355 0.00 16.69 -7.77
N SER A 356 0.09 17.47 -6.70
CA SER A 356 1.00 18.61 -6.62
C SER A 356 2.47 18.17 -6.47
N LYS A 357 2.77 17.16 -5.61
CA LYS A 357 4.10 16.52 -5.53
C LYS A 357 4.56 16.02 -6.91
N LEU A 358 3.69 15.28 -7.59
CA LEU A 358 4.00 14.67 -8.89
C LEU A 358 4.23 15.70 -9.99
N VAL A 359 3.40 16.73 -10.07
CA VAL A 359 3.60 17.82 -11.05
C VAL A 359 4.90 18.59 -10.78
N ARG A 360 5.25 18.84 -9.52
CA ARG A 360 6.54 19.45 -9.14
C ARG A 360 7.73 18.57 -9.56
N ALA A 361 7.64 17.26 -9.31
CA ALA A 361 8.67 16.29 -9.68
C ALA A 361 8.83 16.11 -11.20
N LEU A 362 7.72 16.16 -11.98
CA LEU A 362 7.77 16.11 -13.45
C LEU A 362 8.41 17.37 -14.05
N ALA A 363 8.07 18.56 -13.56
CA ALA A 363 8.66 19.81 -14.04
C ALA A 363 10.15 19.93 -13.64
N HIS A 364 10.51 19.40 -12.47
CA HIS A 364 11.92 19.19 -12.10
C HIS A 364 12.63 18.20 -13.02
N GLY A 365 11.98 17.07 -13.37
CA GLY A 365 12.50 16.08 -14.29
C GLY A 365 12.81 16.64 -15.68
N GLU A 366 11.96 17.54 -16.20
CA GLU A 366 12.22 18.27 -17.45
C GLU A 366 13.46 19.17 -17.35
N LYS A 367 13.62 19.92 -16.25
CA LYS A 367 14.81 20.76 -15.98
C LYS A 367 16.08 19.90 -15.91
N LEU A 368 16.04 18.77 -15.18
CA LEU A 368 17.19 17.92 -14.89
C LEU A 368 17.62 17.05 -16.09
N CYS A 369 16.68 16.54 -16.89
CA CYS A 369 16.98 15.67 -18.04
C CYS A 369 17.25 16.43 -19.34
N LYS A 370 17.15 17.75 -19.33
CA LYS A 370 17.19 18.59 -20.53
C LYS A 370 18.44 18.36 -21.37
N GLY A 371 18.25 18.11 -22.66
CA GLY A 371 19.35 17.90 -23.61
C GLY A 371 19.85 16.45 -23.72
N HIS A 372 19.35 15.52 -22.89
CA HIS A 372 19.61 14.08 -23.04
C HIS A 372 18.75 13.41 -24.13
N ASP A 373 18.12 14.18 -25.02
CA ASP A 373 17.20 13.67 -26.05
C ASP A 373 17.79 12.61 -26.99
N ASN A 374 19.08 12.72 -27.32
CA ASN A 374 19.75 11.74 -28.19
C ASN A 374 20.20 10.47 -27.43
N ASP A 375 20.18 10.49 -26.11
CA ASP A 375 20.63 9.39 -25.25
C ASP A 375 19.54 8.33 -25.09
N GLN A 376 19.87 7.06 -25.33
CA GLN A 376 18.92 5.95 -25.22
C GLN A 376 18.62 5.55 -23.77
N ARG A 377 19.44 6.00 -22.81
CA ARG A 377 19.19 5.81 -21.37
C ARG A 377 18.00 6.63 -20.85
N PHE A 378 17.62 7.68 -21.57
CA PHE A 378 16.59 8.64 -21.19
C PHE A 378 15.34 8.40 -22.05
N ARG A 379 14.33 7.71 -21.51
CA ARG A 379 13.09 7.35 -22.23
C ARG A 379 12.06 8.48 -22.32
N ILE A 380 12.07 9.40 -21.35
CA ILE A 380 11.24 10.61 -21.37
C ILE A 380 12.06 11.74 -21.97
N LYS A 381 11.60 12.26 -23.12
CA LYS A 381 12.26 13.30 -23.93
C LYS A 381 11.72 14.70 -23.63
N ASP A 382 12.39 15.75 -24.12
CA ASP A 382 11.89 17.13 -24.01
C ASP A 382 10.44 17.21 -24.56
N GLY A 383 9.56 17.94 -23.87
CA GLY A 383 8.14 18.05 -24.19
C GLY A 383 7.26 16.86 -23.74
N MET A 384 7.80 15.64 -23.60
CA MET A 384 7.04 14.52 -23.01
C MET A 384 6.75 14.76 -21.52
N TRP A 385 7.62 15.48 -20.82
CA TRP A 385 7.42 15.87 -19.42
C TRP A 385 6.17 16.76 -19.25
N LEU A 386 5.99 17.77 -20.11
CA LEU A 386 4.77 18.59 -20.13
C LEU A 386 3.52 17.76 -20.51
N GLN A 387 3.63 16.80 -21.44
CA GLN A 387 2.54 15.85 -21.73
C GLN A 387 2.14 15.02 -20.50
N LEU A 388 3.11 14.50 -19.74
CA LEU A 388 2.86 13.83 -18.45
C LEU A 388 2.19 14.78 -17.44
N GLY A 389 2.63 16.05 -17.37
CA GLY A 389 1.98 17.09 -16.57
C GLY A 389 0.50 17.29 -16.93
N HIS A 390 0.17 17.34 -18.22
CA HIS A 390 -1.23 17.36 -18.68
C HIS A 390 -1.99 16.06 -18.33
N MET A 391 -1.33 14.90 -18.35
CA MET A 391 -1.93 13.61 -17.98
C MET A 391 -2.34 13.59 -16.50
N VAL A 392 -1.48 14.04 -15.57
CA VAL A 392 -1.86 14.27 -14.15
C VAL A 392 -3.01 15.27 -14.06
N SER A 393 -2.86 16.40 -14.75
CA SER A 393 -3.85 17.48 -14.70
C SER A 393 -5.24 17.10 -15.20
N ARG A 394 -5.41 16.00 -15.95
CA ARG A 394 -6.71 15.52 -16.40
C ARG A 394 -7.52 14.83 -15.30
N THR A 395 -6.89 14.31 -14.24
CA THR A 395 -7.60 13.77 -13.07
C THR A 395 -7.98 14.85 -12.05
N VAL A 396 -7.50 16.09 -12.24
CA VAL A 396 -7.81 17.26 -11.42
C VAL A 396 -9.05 17.98 -11.99
N PRO A 397 -10.17 18.10 -11.25
CA PRO A 397 -11.33 18.87 -11.68
C PRO A 397 -10.99 20.36 -11.86
N VAL A 398 -11.62 21.01 -12.85
CA VAL A 398 -11.54 22.47 -13.01
C VAL A 398 -12.51 23.13 -12.04
N HIS A 399 -11.99 23.94 -11.11
CA HIS A 399 -12.81 24.81 -10.27
C HIS A 399 -13.35 26.01 -11.07
N ASN A 400 -14.47 25.79 -11.76
CA ASN A 400 -15.46 26.85 -11.92
C ASN A 400 -16.20 27.02 -10.58
N SER A 401 -16.63 28.24 -10.28
CA SER A 401 -17.19 28.61 -8.98
C SER A 401 -18.67 28.26 -8.82
N GLU A 402 -19.03 26.98 -8.96
CA GLU A 402 -20.34 26.43 -8.56
C GLU A 402 -20.28 24.90 -8.44
N ALA A 403 -21.04 24.32 -7.49
CA ALA A 403 -21.18 22.88 -7.23
C ALA A 403 -19.88 22.06 -6.98
N ALA A 404 -19.33 22.13 -5.75
CA ALA A 404 -18.30 21.18 -5.29
C ALA A 404 -18.91 19.82 -4.92
N ASN A 405 -18.27 18.72 -5.34
CA ASN A 405 -18.59 17.35 -4.88
C ASN A 405 -17.30 16.49 -4.84
N PRO A 406 -16.83 16.02 -3.66
CA PRO A 406 -15.48 15.48 -3.51
C PRO A 406 -15.37 13.95 -3.64
N SER A 407 -15.20 13.41 -4.85
CA SER A 407 -14.79 12.00 -5.03
C SER A 407 -14.14 11.64 -6.39
N MET A 408 -12.82 11.41 -6.41
CA MET A 408 -12.05 10.55 -7.34
C MET A 408 -10.62 10.44 -6.74
N GLN A 409 -9.98 9.29 -6.55
CA GLN A 409 -9.68 8.13 -7.42
C GLN A 409 -8.75 8.43 -8.61
N VAL A 410 -7.44 8.28 -8.36
CA VAL A 410 -6.38 8.16 -9.38
C VAL A 410 -6.42 6.75 -9.98
N SER A 411 -7.38 6.50 -10.87
CA SER A 411 -7.58 5.17 -11.47
C SER A 411 -8.09 5.24 -12.92
N ARG A 412 -7.30 5.83 -13.83
CA ARG A 412 -7.46 5.76 -15.30
C ARG A 412 -6.25 6.29 -16.09
N ILE A 413 -5.11 5.60 -15.95
CA ILE A 413 -4.03 5.59 -16.97
C ILE A 413 -3.74 4.10 -17.25
N GLY A 414 -3.66 3.71 -18.53
CA GLY A 414 -3.59 2.31 -18.96
C GLY A 414 -4.94 1.56 -18.88
N ASN A 415 -5.78 1.69 -19.93
CA ASN A 415 -6.78 0.69 -20.37
C ASN A 415 -7.69 1.24 -21.50
N LEU A 416 -7.21 1.27 -22.75
CA LEU A 416 -8.07 1.36 -23.96
C LEU A 416 -7.39 0.76 -25.21
N SER A 417 -7.57 -0.55 -25.46
CA SER A 417 -7.24 -1.16 -26.76
C SER A 417 -8.11 -2.39 -27.06
N ALA A 418 -9.34 -2.14 -27.51
CA ALA A 418 -10.21 -3.14 -28.16
C ALA A 418 -11.14 -2.38 -29.13
N GLY A 419 -10.73 -2.27 -30.40
CA GLY A 419 -11.25 -1.25 -31.31
C GLY A 419 -11.38 -1.66 -32.79
N ASP A 420 -11.53 -2.95 -33.06
CA ASP A 420 -11.77 -3.43 -34.42
C ASP A 420 -13.22 -3.15 -34.89
N LYS A 421 -13.36 -2.68 -36.12
CA LYS A 421 -14.63 -2.22 -36.71
C LYS A 421 -15.14 -3.19 -37.79
N ILE A 422 -16.23 -3.89 -37.53
CA ILE A 422 -17.07 -4.56 -38.55
C ILE A 422 -18.55 -4.24 -38.23
N PRO A 423 -19.44 -3.96 -39.22
CA PRO A 423 -20.55 -3.03 -39.00
C PRO A 423 -21.92 -3.65 -38.65
N LEU A 424 -22.81 -2.78 -38.15
CA LEU A 424 -24.24 -3.02 -37.95
C LEU A 424 -25.04 -3.02 -39.26
N THR A 425 -25.74 -4.12 -39.57
CA THR A 425 -27.03 -4.08 -40.30
C THR A 425 -27.95 -5.24 -39.90
N MET A 426 -29.22 -4.90 -39.67
CA MET A 426 -30.42 -5.73 -39.47
C MET A 426 -30.45 -7.01 -40.36
N ASN A 427 -31.10 -8.13 -40.01
CA ASN A 427 -32.55 -8.25 -39.78
C ASN A 427 -32.98 -9.70 -39.42
N LEU A 428 -34.22 -9.88 -38.98
CA LEU A 428 -34.84 -11.20 -38.73
C LEU A 428 -35.08 -11.97 -40.05
N PHE A 429 -34.84 -13.29 -40.04
CA PHE A 429 -35.76 -14.27 -40.64
C PHE A 429 -35.63 -15.60 -39.90
N GLY A 430 -36.73 -16.09 -39.31
CA GLY A 430 -36.77 -17.39 -38.65
C GLY A 430 -37.54 -18.44 -39.47
N ARG A 431 -37.09 -19.71 -39.44
CA ARG A 431 -37.88 -20.91 -39.76
C ARG A 431 -37.16 -22.20 -39.31
N LEU A 432 -37.94 -23.13 -38.74
CA LEU A 432 -37.67 -24.58 -38.63
C LEU A 432 -37.67 -25.24 -40.04
N PRO A 433 -37.22 -26.51 -40.27
CA PRO A 433 -37.15 -27.69 -39.37
C PRO A 433 -35.72 -28.21 -39.12
N LEU A 434 -35.40 -28.97 -38.06
CA LEU A 434 -35.83 -30.33 -37.64
C LEU A 434 -35.28 -31.49 -38.51
N ALA A 435 -34.79 -32.53 -37.82
CA ALA A 435 -34.50 -33.90 -38.29
C ALA A 435 -33.19 -34.16 -39.08
N ILE A 436 -32.06 -34.17 -38.37
CA ILE A 436 -31.17 -35.35 -38.43
C ILE A 436 -31.24 -36.09 -37.08
N LEU A 437 -31.95 -37.22 -37.16
CA LEU A 437 -31.78 -38.49 -36.46
C LEU A 437 -31.37 -38.53 -34.98
N LEU A 438 -32.35 -38.98 -34.18
CA LEU A 438 -32.28 -40.23 -33.39
C LEU A 438 -31.04 -40.46 -32.49
N GLN A 439 -31.24 -40.31 -31.18
CA GLN A 439 -31.44 -41.52 -30.36
C GLN A 439 -32.28 -41.29 -29.09
N ILE A 440 -33.50 -41.87 -29.14
CA ILE A 440 -34.37 -42.29 -28.03
C ILE A 440 -35.08 -41.17 -27.23
N CYS A 441 -36.41 -41.35 -27.11
CA CYS A 441 -37.34 -40.45 -26.42
C CYS A 441 -37.54 -40.84 -24.94
N ALA A 442 -38.20 -39.95 -24.18
CA ALA A 442 -38.59 -40.16 -22.79
C ALA A 442 -39.82 -41.09 -22.61
N LEU A 443 -40.17 -41.35 -21.33
CA LEU A 443 -41.35 -42.08 -20.83
C LEU A 443 -41.23 -43.62 -20.96
N THR A 444 -41.92 -44.47 -20.17
CA THR A 444 -43.16 -44.29 -19.36
C THR A 444 -43.19 -45.10 -18.05
N LEU A 445 -43.79 -44.50 -17.01
CA LEU A 445 -44.68 -45.12 -16.00
C LEU A 445 -44.09 -46.16 -15.00
N ALA A 446 -44.91 -46.53 -14.01
CA ALA A 446 -44.50 -47.20 -12.77
C ALA A 446 -45.36 -48.43 -12.41
N ALA A 447 -44.74 -49.47 -11.84
CA ALA A 447 -45.30 -50.43 -10.87
C ALA A 447 -44.20 -51.46 -10.44
N PRO A 448 -44.27 -52.03 -9.21
CA PRO A 448 -43.32 -53.05 -8.71
C PRO A 448 -43.79 -54.49 -9.02
N PRO A 449 -43.10 -55.55 -8.56
CA PRO A 449 -43.55 -56.18 -7.28
C PRO A 449 -42.48 -56.93 -6.42
N VAL A 450 -42.94 -57.42 -5.26
CA VAL A 450 -42.39 -58.49 -4.38
C VAL A 450 -41.32 -58.16 -3.31
N ILE A 451 -41.74 -58.38 -2.06
CA ILE A 451 -41.03 -58.67 -0.79
C ILE A 451 -41.51 -60.10 -0.38
N PRO A 452 -40.85 -60.98 0.43
CA PRO A 452 -39.63 -60.90 1.28
C PRO A 452 -38.49 -61.85 0.80
N VAL A 453 -37.41 -62.29 1.51
CA VAL A 453 -37.20 -62.92 2.86
C VAL A 453 -35.75 -62.76 3.36
N ASN A 454 -35.52 -62.98 4.67
CA ASN A 454 -34.30 -62.78 5.46
C ASN A 454 -33.19 -63.87 5.37
N PHE A 455 -32.05 -63.53 5.99
CA PHE A 455 -31.06 -64.38 6.73
C PHE A 455 -29.84 -65.00 5.99
N THR A 456 -28.64 -64.68 6.53
CA THR A 456 -27.39 -65.46 6.74
C THR A 456 -27.01 -66.61 5.77
N SER A 457 -25.74 -66.81 5.36
CA SER A 457 -24.55 -66.93 6.23
C SER A 457 -23.19 -66.97 5.48
N GLU A 458 -22.10 -66.68 6.21
CA GLU A 458 -20.75 -67.28 6.15
C GLU A 458 -19.84 -67.33 4.87
N LEU A 459 -18.57 -66.95 5.12
CA LEU A 459 -17.30 -67.58 4.69
C LEU A 459 -17.04 -67.97 3.22
N SER A 460 -16.07 -67.30 2.60
CA SER A 460 -14.85 -67.98 2.10
C SER A 460 -13.67 -67.03 1.84
N SER A 461 -12.47 -67.47 2.24
CA SER A 461 -11.14 -66.95 1.90
C SER A 461 -10.50 -67.83 0.79
N PRO A 462 -9.23 -67.67 0.30
CA PRO A 462 -8.13 -66.86 0.83
C PRO A 462 -7.16 -66.21 -0.21
N ALA A 463 -6.01 -65.72 0.30
CA ALA A 463 -4.66 -65.65 -0.30
C ALA A 463 -4.12 -64.25 -0.71
N ASN A 464 -2.84 -63.88 -0.47
CA ASN A 464 -1.90 -64.26 0.61
C ASN A 464 -0.66 -63.30 0.65
N LEU A 465 0.34 -63.59 1.51
CA LEU A 465 1.70 -62.98 1.66
C LEU A 465 1.76 -61.71 2.58
N THR A 466 2.05 -61.83 3.89
CA THR A 466 3.36 -61.98 4.61
C THR A 466 4.12 -60.66 4.87
N VAL A 467 4.19 -60.10 6.10
CA VAL A 467 4.93 -60.53 7.34
C VAL A 467 6.38 -60.00 7.34
N SER A 468 6.82 -59.19 8.33
CA SER A 468 7.20 -59.67 9.68
C SER A 468 7.44 -58.57 10.75
N ASN A 469 7.18 -58.95 12.03
CA ASN A 469 7.86 -58.60 13.31
C ASN A 469 8.06 -57.10 13.70
N ALA A 470 8.08 -56.65 14.97
CA ALA A 470 8.07 -57.26 16.31
C ALA A 470 7.55 -56.19 17.34
N THR A 471 7.31 -56.35 18.66
CA THR A 471 7.40 -57.43 19.68
C THR A 471 6.32 -57.16 20.76
N THR A 472 5.84 -58.18 21.47
CA THR A 472 4.81 -58.09 22.54
C THR A 472 5.39 -57.84 23.95
N MET A 473 4.66 -57.13 24.82
CA MET A 473 4.63 -57.41 26.27
C MET A 473 3.24 -57.17 26.87
N GLN A 474 2.93 -57.80 28.01
CA GLN A 474 1.56 -57.99 28.51
C GLN A 474 1.24 -57.28 29.83
N ALA A 475 -0.01 -56.78 29.91
CA ALA A 475 -0.97 -56.80 31.01
C ALA A 475 -0.53 -56.88 32.50
N THR A 476 -1.23 -56.10 33.33
CA THR A 476 -1.94 -56.67 34.49
C THR A 476 -3.20 -55.83 34.83
N ARG A 477 -4.15 -56.41 35.59
CA ARG A 477 -5.38 -55.74 36.07
C ARG A 477 -5.30 -55.49 37.58
N ASN A 478 -5.98 -54.46 38.08
CA ASN A 478 -7.18 -54.55 38.95
C ASN A 478 -7.39 -53.31 39.83
N ALA A 479 -8.64 -53.13 40.26
CA ALA A 479 -9.11 -52.31 41.39
C ALA A 479 -8.93 -50.77 41.31
N SER A 480 -9.72 -49.96 42.02
CA SER A 480 -11.20 -49.82 42.03
C SER A 480 -11.61 -48.69 42.98
N LEU A 481 -12.61 -47.89 42.56
CA LEU A 481 -13.50 -47.05 43.39
C LEU A 481 -12.94 -45.80 44.11
N SER A 482 -13.64 -44.69 43.84
CA SER A 482 -13.93 -43.54 44.73
C SER A 482 -12.84 -42.51 45.02
N GLY A 483 -13.28 -41.26 45.22
CA GLY A 483 -12.45 -40.06 45.41
C GLY A 483 -12.72 -38.99 44.36
N LYS A 484 -12.66 -37.71 44.76
CA LYS A 484 -12.87 -36.54 43.88
C LYS A 484 -11.61 -35.67 43.83
N GLU A 485 -11.30 -35.19 42.62
CA GLU A 485 -10.81 -33.84 42.29
C GLU A 485 -9.58 -33.29 43.07
N ASP A 486 -8.42 -33.42 42.40
CA ASP A 486 -7.36 -32.42 42.17
C ASP A 486 -6.57 -31.76 43.34
N SER A 487 -5.27 -32.08 43.46
CA SER A 487 -4.22 -31.26 44.10
C SER A 487 -2.75 -31.66 43.74
N ILE A 488 -2.24 -31.10 42.63
CA ILE A 488 -0.86 -30.63 42.24
C ILE A 488 0.47 -31.23 42.83
N LEU A 489 1.54 -31.21 42.00
CA LEU A 489 3.02 -31.37 42.26
C LEU A 489 3.54 -32.84 42.39
N LEU A 490 4.77 -33.28 42.02
CA LEU A 490 6.01 -32.79 41.33
C LEU A 490 6.91 -34.05 40.99
N ILE A 491 8.11 -34.08 40.35
CA ILE A 491 9.02 -33.07 39.73
C ILE A 491 9.06 -33.24 38.17
N GLU A 492 10.10 -33.60 37.37
CA GLU A 492 11.55 -33.96 37.50
C GLU A 492 12.35 -33.57 36.22
N SER A 493 13.41 -34.27 35.79
CA SER A 493 14.43 -33.84 34.79
C SER A 493 14.74 -34.91 33.69
N SER A 494 15.51 -34.69 32.61
CA SER A 494 16.70 -33.82 32.44
C SER A 494 17.04 -33.39 30.98
N ASN A 495 17.94 -32.40 30.87
CA ASN A 495 18.62 -31.82 29.69
C ASN A 495 17.86 -30.75 28.86
N ILE A 496 18.60 -29.70 28.47
CA ILE A 496 18.09 -28.34 28.21
C ILE A 496 18.82 -27.67 27.02
N ARG A 497 18.08 -26.96 26.17
CA ARG A 497 18.49 -25.63 25.66
C ARG A 497 17.29 -24.66 25.75
N ARG A 498 17.56 -23.38 26.00
CA ARG A 498 16.58 -22.41 26.52
C ARG A 498 15.79 -21.70 25.43
N LEU A 499 14.50 -21.49 25.70
CA LEU A 499 13.65 -20.42 25.16
C LEU A 499 12.96 -19.73 26.37
N PRO A 500 12.58 -18.44 26.28
CA PRO A 500 11.93 -17.71 27.38
C PRO A 500 10.48 -18.17 27.61
N PRO A 501 9.90 -17.97 28.82
CA PRO A 501 8.62 -18.57 29.21
C PRO A 501 7.41 -17.62 29.12
N ASP A 502 6.35 -18.07 28.45
CA ASP A 502 4.98 -17.53 28.58
C ASP A 502 4.06 -18.61 29.21
N PRO A 503 3.24 -18.30 30.23
CA PRO A 503 2.44 -19.31 30.92
C PRO A 503 1.02 -19.48 30.35
N TYR A 504 0.71 -20.68 29.87
CA TYR A 504 -0.67 -21.12 29.58
C TYR A 504 -0.99 -22.38 30.41
N GLN A 505 -1.97 -22.28 31.33
CA GLN A 505 -2.56 -23.44 32.00
C GLN A 505 -3.88 -23.82 31.30
N VAL A 506 -4.14 -25.13 31.22
CA VAL A 506 -5.33 -25.70 30.56
C VAL A 506 -6.15 -26.45 31.60
N HIS A 507 -7.39 -26.00 31.82
CA HIS A 507 -8.41 -26.76 32.55
C HIS A 507 -9.40 -27.39 31.56
N VAL A 508 -9.79 -28.65 31.80
CA VAL A 508 -10.68 -29.41 30.93
C VAL A 508 -11.91 -29.86 31.71
N ILE A 509 -13.10 -29.42 31.27
CA ILE A 509 -14.39 -29.88 31.82
C ILE A 509 -15.36 -30.13 30.65
N GLY A 510 -16.01 -31.31 30.63
CA GLY A 510 -17.33 -31.48 30.02
C GLY A 510 -17.48 -31.39 28.49
N THR A 511 -16.92 -32.35 27.75
CA THR A 511 -17.51 -32.87 26.48
C THR A 511 -18.02 -31.86 25.42
N LYS A 512 -17.22 -30.85 25.06
CA LYS A 512 -17.16 -30.33 23.68
C LYS A 512 -15.84 -29.59 23.44
N THR A 513 -14.95 -30.19 22.66
CA THR A 513 -13.59 -29.66 22.45
C THR A 513 -13.61 -28.39 21.61
N SER A 514 -13.06 -27.30 22.14
CA SER A 514 -12.71 -26.09 21.39
C SER A 514 -11.51 -25.44 22.06
N ILE A 515 -10.35 -25.52 21.40
CA ILE A 515 -9.09 -24.98 21.92
C ILE A 515 -9.07 -23.48 21.60
N ILE A 516 -9.00 -22.64 22.63
CA ILE A 516 -8.88 -21.19 22.49
C ILE A 516 -7.43 -20.80 22.78
N PHE A 517 -6.75 -20.26 21.77
CA PHE A 517 -5.51 -19.52 21.96
C PHE A 517 -5.85 -18.03 22.17
N SER A 518 -5.40 -17.43 23.27
CA SER A 518 -5.57 -16.00 23.54
C SER A 518 -4.23 -15.28 23.51
N LYS A 519 -4.02 -14.44 22.49
CA LYS A 519 -2.91 -13.46 22.47
C LYS A 519 -3.47 -12.05 22.64
N TYR A 520 -2.78 -11.21 23.41
CA TYR A 520 -3.08 -9.78 23.47
C TYR A 520 -2.93 -9.13 22.08
N GLY A 521 -3.73 -8.09 21.81
CA GLY A 521 -3.36 -7.05 20.84
C GLY A 521 -3.75 -7.24 19.37
N GLN A 522 -4.60 -8.20 18.98
CA GLN A 522 -5.26 -8.16 17.66
C GLN A 522 -6.55 -9.00 17.65
N LYS A 523 -7.67 -8.42 17.15
CA LYS A 523 -8.91 -9.17 16.90
C LYS A 523 -8.81 -9.93 15.56
N LEU A 524 -8.18 -11.11 15.60
CA LEU A 524 -8.41 -12.12 14.58
C LEU A 524 -9.91 -12.41 14.49
N ILE A 525 -10.46 -12.37 13.27
CA ILE A 525 -11.85 -12.78 13.01
C ILE A 525 -11.95 -14.28 13.39
N PRO A 526 -12.81 -14.67 14.34
CA PRO A 526 -12.92 -16.07 14.73
C PRO A 526 -13.27 -16.93 13.53
N LYS A 527 -12.69 -18.14 13.43
CA LYS A 527 -12.96 -19.02 12.29
C LYS A 527 -14.46 -19.27 12.12
N THR A 528 -15.20 -19.39 13.22
CA THR A 528 -16.67 -19.50 13.25
C THR A 528 -17.41 -18.32 12.61
N VAL A 529 -16.83 -17.13 12.52
CA VAL A 529 -17.42 -15.97 11.82
C VAL A 529 -17.16 -16.06 10.31
N LEU A 530 -15.98 -16.51 9.89
CA LEU A 530 -15.71 -16.84 8.48
C LEU A 530 -16.55 -18.03 8.01
N ASP A 531 -16.61 -19.08 8.81
CA ASP A 531 -17.46 -20.25 8.57
C ASP A 531 -18.94 -19.81 8.49
N LEU A 532 -19.43 -18.91 9.36
CA LEU A 532 -20.79 -18.32 9.26
C LEU A 532 -20.99 -17.46 8.00
N CYS A 533 -19.97 -16.75 7.51
CA CYS A 533 -20.06 -16.02 6.25
C CYS A 533 -20.15 -16.97 5.04
N PHE A 534 -19.38 -18.07 5.03
CA PHE A 534 -19.49 -19.12 4.01
C PHE A 534 -20.81 -19.88 4.11
N GLU A 535 -21.29 -20.18 5.32
CA GLU A 535 -22.59 -20.81 5.58
C GLU A 535 -23.74 -19.92 5.05
N ALA A 536 -23.70 -18.61 5.32
CA ALA A 536 -24.67 -17.66 4.78
C ALA A 536 -24.57 -17.50 3.25
N GLN A 537 -23.36 -17.50 2.69
CA GLN A 537 -23.13 -17.45 1.24
C GLN A 537 -23.68 -18.71 0.55
N ASN A 538 -23.46 -19.89 1.14
CA ASN A 538 -23.99 -21.16 0.65
C ASN A 538 -25.52 -21.20 0.78
N GLN A 539 -26.10 -20.79 1.91
CA GLN A 539 -27.55 -20.72 2.08
C GLN A 539 -28.22 -19.74 1.09
N ILE A 540 -27.53 -18.67 0.69
CA ILE A 540 -27.99 -17.77 -0.40
C ILE A 540 -27.93 -18.49 -1.75
N VAL A 541 -26.85 -19.23 -2.04
CA VAL A 541 -26.72 -20.04 -3.27
C VAL A 541 -27.77 -21.15 -3.34
N ASP A 542 -27.97 -21.89 -2.25
CA ASP A 542 -28.95 -22.98 -2.17
C ASP A 542 -30.39 -22.47 -2.28
N ALA A 543 -30.70 -21.30 -1.70
CA ALA A 543 -32.00 -20.64 -1.87
C ALA A 543 -32.23 -20.13 -3.31
N LEU A 544 -31.17 -19.78 -4.03
CA LEU A 544 -31.24 -19.46 -5.47
C LEU A 544 -31.43 -20.72 -6.31
N VAL A 545 -30.69 -21.80 -6.04
CA VAL A 545 -30.80 -23.09 -6.73
C VAL A 545 -32.20 -23.71 -6.52
N ALA A 546 -32.72 -23.71 -5.29
CA ALA A 546 -34.03 -24.27 -4.97
C ALA A 546 -35.23 -23.57 -5.65
N ASN A 547 -35.02 -22.36 -6.20
CA ASN A 547 -36.02 -21.62 -6.97
C ASN A 547 -35.76 -21.61 -8.49
N HIS A 548 -34.67 -22.23 -8.96
CA HIS A 548 -34.32 -22.37 -10.38
C HIS A 548 -34.44 -23.83 -10.82
N GLY A 549 -35.59 -24.17 -11.43
CA GLY A 549 -35.71 -25.42 -12.19
C GLY A 549 -34.74 -25.46 -13.37
N ASP A 550 -34.27 -26.66 -13.73
CA ASP A 550 -33.09 -26.94 -14.56
C ASP A 550 -32.92 -26.02 -15.80
N GLY A 551 -32.13 -24.97 -15.62
CA GLY A 551 -31.81 -23.99 -16.67
C GLY A 551 -30.57 -23.17 -16.31
N PRO A 552 -29.80 -22.68 -17.32
CA PRO A 552 -28.53 -22.00 -17.08
C PRO A 552 -28.72 -20.65 -16.38
N MET A 553 -27.93 -20.39 -15.33
CA MET A 553 -27.96 -19.13 -14.58
C MET A 553 -27.53 -17.93 -15.45
N PRO A 554 -28.26 -16.78 -15.41
CA PRO A 554 -27.93 -15.60 -16.21
C PRO A 554 -26.97 -14.61 -15.52
N TRP A 555 -26.39 -14.93 -14.36
CA TRP A 555 -25.59 -13.98 -13.55
C TRP A 555 -24.21 -14.54 -13.15
N ARG A 556 -23.20 -13.66 -13.11
CA ARG A 556 -21.92 -13.87 -12.42
C ARG A 556 -21.72 -12.77 -11.38
N LEU A 557 -21.43 -13.16 -10.14
CA LEU A 557 -20.88 -12.24 -9.14
C LEU A 557 -19.35 -12.17 -9.32
N SER A 558 -18.82 -10.97 -9.46
CA SER A 558 -17.39 -10.68 -9.55
C SER A 558 -16.95 -9.91 -8.30
N PRO A 559 -15.91 -10.33 -7.57
CA PRO A 559 -15.36 -9.57 -6.45
C PRO A 559 -14.62 -8.30 -6.93
N SER A 560 -15.37 -7.25 -7.30
CA SER A 560 -14.84 -5.90 -7.49
C SER A 560 -15.09 -5.02 -6.26
N TRP A 561 -14.19 -4.08 -6.03
CA TRP A 561 -13.97 -3.45 -4.72
C TRP A 561 -15.13 -2.59 -4.22
N TRP A 562 -15.41 -2.72 -2.93
CA TRP A 562 -16.27 -1.79 -2.19
C TRP A 562 -15.47 -0.51 -1.89
N SER A 563 -16.06 0.65 -2.13
CA SER A 563 -15.43 1.95 -1.87
C SER A 563 -16.39 2.88 -1.13
N ALA A 564 -15.91 4.03 -0.63
CA ALA A 564 -16.76 5.03 0.05
C ALA A 564 -17.95 5.51 -0.80
N ASN A 565 -17.88 5.38 -2.14
CA ASN A 565 -19.04 5.39 -3.03
C ASN A 565 -19.24 3.97 -3.60
N THR A 566 -20.01 3.13 -2.90
CA THR A 566 -20.41 1.81 -3.42
C THR A 566 -21.74 1.93 -4.14
N GLN A 567 -21.71 1.89 -5.48
CA GLN A 567 -22.91 1.82 -6.31
C GLN A 567 -23.52 0.42 -6.24
N VAL A 568 -24.52 0.25 -5.37
CA VAL A 568 -25.31 -0.98 -5.31
C VAL A 568 -26.29 -1.00 -6.48
N LYS A 569 -25.98 -1.77 -7.53
CA LYS A 569 -26.86 -1.89 -8.70
C LYS A 569 -28.08 -2.76 -8.36
N ILE A 570 -29.23 -2.13 -8.14
CA ILE A 570 -30.51 -2.79 -7.84
C ILE A 570 -31.40 -2.68 -9.09
N SER A 571 -31.40 -3.69 -9.95
CA SER A 571 -32.28 -3.72 -11.13
C SER A 571 -33.75 -3.87 -10.72
N ALA A 572 -34.62 -3.01 -11.25
CA ALA A 572 -36.01 -2.86 -10.82
C ALA A 572 -36.96 -3.97 -11.36
N GLY A 573 -36.52 -5.23 -11.36
CA GLY A 573 -37.28 -6.35 -11.93
C GLY A 573 -38.44 -6.87 -11.06
N LYS A 574 -38.28 -6.92 -9.73
CA LYS A 574 -39.30 -7.38 -8.76
C LYS A 574 -39.13 -6.69 -7.40
N VAL A 575 -40.23 -6.54 -6.67
CA VAL A 575 -40.25 -5.91 -5.33
C VAL A 575 -39.37 -6.71 -4.36
N MET A 576 -38.37 -6.05 -3.78
CA MET A 576 -37.48 -6.64 -2.78
C MET A 576 -38.23 -6.82 -1.44
N SER A 577 -38.00 -7.94 -0.74
CA SER A 577 -38.61 -8.17 0.57
C SER A 577 -37.93 -7.33 1.66
N TRP A 578 -38.70 -6.93 2.67
CA TRP A 578 -38.19 -6.17 3.82
C TRP A 578 -37.02 -6.87 4.54
N SER A 579 -36.98 -8.21 4.53
CA SER A 579 -35.88 -8.99 5.11
C SER A 579 -34.58 -8.88 4.30
N MET A 580 -34.63 -8.78 2.98
CA MET A 580 -33.42 -8.57 2.15
C MET A 580 -32.85 -7.16 2.35
N LEU A 581 -33.72 -6.14 2.34
CA LEU A 581 -33.36 -4.76 2.68
C LEU A 581 -32.71 -4.68 4.07
N ALA A 582 -33.32 -5.30 5.10
CA ALA A 582 -32.78 -5.30 6.46
C ALA A 582 -31.36 -5.91 6.56
N HIS A 583 -31.05 -6.96 5.78
CA HIS A 583 -29.70 -7.54 5.76
C HIS A 583 -28.68 -6.64 5.05
N ALA A 584 -29.07 -5.98 3.95
CA ALA A 584 -28.22 -4.99 3.28
C ALA A 584 -27.91 -3.80 4.21
N PHE A 585 -28.92 -3.24 4.89
CA PHE A 585 -28.72 -2.20 5.90
C PHE A 585 -27.79 -2.64 7.04
N LYS A 586 -27.94 -3.88 7.53
CA LYS A 586 -27.09 -4.41 8.60
C LYS A 586 -25.61 -4.49 8.19
N GLY A 587 -25.33 -4.90 6.94
CA GLY A 587 -23.97 -4.88 6.38
C GLY A 587 -23.40 -3.47 6.27
N ILE A 588 -24.19 -2.50 5.81
CA ILE A 588 -23.78 -1.08 5.70
C ILE A 588 -23.47 -0.49 7.09
N VAL A 589 -24.32 -0.70 8.09
CA VAL A 589 -24.07 -0.22 9.46
C VAL A 589 -22.81 -0.85 10.05
N GLN A 590 -22.59 -2.16 9.85
CA GLN A 590 -21.39 -2.83 10.36
C GLN A 590 -20.10 -2.37 9.64
N PHE A 591 -20.17 -1.95 8.37
CA PHE A 591 -19.09 -1.26 7.68
C PHE A 591 -18.84 0.14 8.26
N MET A 592 -19.90 0.92 8.51
CA MET A 592 -19.80 2.27 9.11
C MET A 592 -19.13 2.23 10.50
N ASP A 593 -19.52 1.30 11.37
CA ASP A 593 -18.90 1.08 12.69
C ASP A 593 -17.43 0.64 12.61
N THR A 594 -17.07 -0.16 11.59
CA THR A 594 -15.69 -0.68 11.42
C THR A 594 -14.72 0.39 10.93
N TYR A 595 -15.19 1.36 10.13
CA TYR A 595 -14.34 2.37 9.47
C TYR A 595 -14.62 3.83 9.88
N GLY A 596 -15.53 4.06 10.84
CA GLY A 596 -15.77 5.39 11.44
C GLY A 596 -16.64 6.35 10.61
N TYR A 597 -17.38 5.86 9.62
CA TYR A 597 -18.20 6.71 8.74
C TYR A 597 -19.54 7.10 9.39
N MET A 598 -19.82 8.41 9.53
CA MET A 598 -21.07 8.91 10.12
C MET A 598 -22.25 8.96 9.13
N ALA A 599 -22.01 8.91 7.82
CA ALA A 599 -23.07 8.85 6.81
C ALA A 599 -22.63 8.09 5.55
N VAL A 600 -23.60 7.52 4.83
CA VAL A 600 -23.43 6.86 3.52
C VAL A 600 -24.54 7.33 2.59
N GLN A 601 -24.18 7.73 1.36
CA GLN A 601 -25.13 8.05 0.29
C GLN A 601 -25.18 6.94 -0.74
N PHE A 602 -26.33 6.77 -1.42
CA PHE A 602 -26.50 5.79 -2.49
C PHE A 602 -27.45 6.29 -3.58
N ASP A 603 -27.11 6.02 -4.84
CA ASP A 603 -28.00 6.15 -5.99
C ASP A 603 -28.87 4.87 -6.10
N VAL A 604 -30.15 5.03 -6.43
CA VAL A 604 -31.02 3.95 -6.91
C VAL A 604 -31.10 4.06 -8.43
N LEU A 605 -30.70 2.99 -9.10
CA LEU A 605 -30.62 2.92 -10.57
C LEU A 605 -31.78 2.10 -11.13
N ASP A 606 -32.43 2.63 -12.17
CA ASP A 606 -33.20 1.86 -13.13
C ASP A 606 -32.33 1.58 -14.37
N ASP A 607 -32.48 0.40 -14.97
CA ASP A 607 -31.60 -0.05 -16.05
C ASP A 607 -31.82 0.71 -17.37
N ASP A 608 -33.05 1.19 -17.62
CA ASP A 608 -33.40 1.92 -18.85
C ASP A 608 -33.31 3.46 -18.69
N SER A 609 -33.54 4.00 -17.48
CA SER A 609 -33.62 5.45 -17.25
C SER A 609 -32.53 6.08 -16.36
N GLY A 610 -31.67 5.29 -15.72
CA GLY A 610 -30.54 5.80 -14.92
C GLY A 610 -30.89 6.05 -13.45
N ILE A 611 -30.41 7.16 -12.86
CA ILE A 611 -30.65 7.45 -11.44
C ILE A 611 -32.10 7.89 -11.22
N VAL A 612 -32.92 6.99 -10.70
CA VAL A 612 -34.35 7.23 -10.39
C VAL A 612 -34.60 7.64 -8.93
N GLY A 613 -33.59 7.55 -8.07
CA GLY A 613 -33.67 8.02 -6.69
C GLY A 613 -32.31 8.17 -6.03
N ARG A 614 -32.26 8.96 -4.95
CA ARG A 614 -31.09 9.10 -4.08
C ARG A 614 -31.49 8.90 -2.62
N GLY A 615 -30.74 8.08 -1.92
CA GLY A 615 -30.88 7.85 -0.49
C GLY A 615 -29.65 8.29 0.29
N SER A 616 -29.85 8.58 1.56
CA SER A 616 -28.75 8.75 2.52
C SER A 616 -29.11 8.08 3.85
N ILE A 617 -28.11 7.44 4.45
CA ILE A 617 -28.17 6.86 5.79
C ILE A 617 -27.23 7.71 6.63
N THR A 618 -27.76 8.33 7.69
CA THR A 618 -26.95 9.08 8.67
C THR A 618 -27.04 8.38 10.00
N TYR A 619 -25.89 7.99 10.55
CA TYR A 619 -25.79 7.32 11.84
C TYR A 619 -25.40 8.32 12.92
N THR A 620 -26.27 8.51 13.91
CA THR A 620 -26.02 9.41 15.05
C THR A 620 -25.85 8.57 16.30
N ARG A 621 -24.63 8.47 16.81
CA ARG A 621 -24.31 7.68 18.00
C ARG A 621 -24.69 8.47 19.26
N THR A 622 -25.90 8.27 19.78
CA THR A 622 -26.23 8.63 21.16
C THR A 622 -25.48 7.74 22.16
N PRO A 623 -25.27 8.21 23.41
CA PRO A 623 -24.54 7.47 24.45
C PRO A 623 -25.17 6.12 24.82
#